data_AF-A0A1I5V2B7-F1
#
_entry.id   AF-A0A1I5V2B7-F1
#
_cell.length_a   1.000
_cell.length_b   1.000
_cell.length_c   1.000
_cell.angle_alpha   90.00
_cell.angle_beta   90.00
_cell.angle_gamma   90.00
#
_symmetry.space_group_name_H-M   'P 1'
#
loop_
_entity.id
_entity.type
_entity.pdbx_description
1 polymer ?
#
loop_
_entity_poly.entity_id
_entity_poly.type
_entity_poly.pdbx_seq_one_letter_code
_entity_poly.pdbx_strand_id
1 'polypeptide(L)'
;MNSENGAHSIPVEWNDNGEIKEGVYIPRRDTSLKLNTLIGGKIFPGKHYFAKFNVVERNNHFHLDFKSSDNTYVEVDARLTGELNKTSIFETLDKASAFFEKGSTGYSPNGKNFDGLKLETYK
;
A
#
# COMPACT_ATOMS: atom_id res chain seq x y z
N MET A 1 4.53 7.99 18.65
CA MET A 1 5.36 8.34 17.47
C MET A 1 4.47 8.14 16.26
N ASN A 2 4.04 9.22 15.61
CA ASN A 2 3.29 9.11 14.36
C ASN A 2 4.31 9.06 13.23
N SER A 3 4.15 8.08 12.34
CA SER A 3 4.99 7.90 11.16
C SER A 3 4.09 7.86 9.95
N GLU A 4 4.48 8.56 8.91
CA GLU A 4 3.85 8.43 7.60
C GLU A 4 4.47 7.24 6.89
N ASN A 5 3.62 6.42 6.27
CA ASN A 5 4.04 5.22 5.57
C ASN A 5 3.33 5.12 4.21
N GLY A 6 4.09 4.76 3.19
CA GLY A 6 3.61 4.45 1.85
C GLY A 6 3.91 3.00 1.49
N ALA A 7 3.01 2.34 0.79
CA ALA A 7 3.22 1.01 0.25
C ALA A 7 2.72 0.94 -1.20
N HIS A 8 3.60 0.54 -2.10
CA HIS A 8 3.22 0.29 -3.49
C HIS A 8 2.64 -1.11 -3.53
N SER A 9 1.31 -1.24 -3.63
CA SER A 9 0.61 -2.53 -3.57
C SER A 9 0.00 -2.84 -4.91
N ILE A 10 0.33 -4.02 -5.46
CA ILE A 10 -0.14 -4.48 -6.76
C ILE A 10 -1.00 -5.73 -6.53
N PRO A 11 -2.30 -5.73 -6.89
CA PRO A 11 -3.13 -6.93 -6.84
C PRO A 11 -2.55 -8.03 -7.74
N VAL A 12 -2.47 -9.25 -7.23
CA VAL A 12 -1.94 -10.41 -7.95
C VAL A 12 -2.77 -11.66 -7.70
N GLU A 13 -2.74 -12.56 -8.69
CA GLU A 13 -3.27 -13.91 -8.59
C GLU A 13 -2.14 -14.91 -8.90
N TRP A 14 -2.16 -16.07 -8.25
CA TRP A 14 -1.23 -17.16 -8.55
C TRP A 14 -1.90 -18.52 -8.37
N ASN A 15 -1.35 -19.53 -9.05
CA ASN A 15 -1.78 -20.92 -8.87
C ASN A 15 -0.95 -21.56 -7.75
N ASP A 16 -1.62 -22.11 -6.74
CA ASP A 16 -1.04 -22.90 -5.67
C ASP A 16 -1.76 -24.25 -5.63
N ASN A 17 -1.07 -25.32 -6.05
CA ASN A 17 -1.59 -26.69 -6.09
C ASN A 17 -2.94 -26.85 -6.82
N GLY A 18 -3.14 -26.10 -7.91
CA GLY A 18 -4.37 -26.13 -8.70
C GLY A 18 -5.46 -25.17 -8.24
N GLU A 19 -5.26 -24.48 -7.11
CA GLU A 19 -6.16 -23.44 -6.62
C GLU A 19 -5.63 -22.05 -6.99
N ILE A 20 -6.50 -21.17 -7.48
CA ILE A 20 -6.16 -19.75 -7.65
C ILE A 20 -6.23 -19.07 -6.28
N LYS A 21 -5.13 -18.43 -5.91
CA LYS A 21 -5.03 -17.57 -4.73
C LYS A 21 -4.93 -16.12 -5.18
N GLU A 22 -5.42 -15.22 -4.34
CA GLU A 22 -5.42 -13.78 -4.56
C GLU A 22 -4.65 -13.09 -3.42
N GLY A 23 -4.05 -11.93 -3.70
CA GLY A 23 -3.35 -11.12 -2.70
C GLY A 23 -2.74 -9.87 -3.30
N VAL A 24 -1.80 -9.25 -2.58
CA VAL A 24 -1.05 -8.09 -3.06
C VAL A 24 0.45 -8.32 -3.03
N TYR A 25 1.13 -7.94 -4.10
CA TYR A 25 2.58 -7.87 -4.15
C TYR A 25 3.05 -6.46 -3.79
N ILE A 26 3.98 -6.38 -2.84
CA ILE A 26 4.47 -5.12 -2.27
C ILE A 26 5.99 -5.05 -2.47
N PRO A 27 6.46 -4.57 -3.64
CA PRO A 27 7.89 -4.52 -3.97
C PRO A 27 8.66 -3.51 -3.12
N ARG A 28 8.00 -2.46 -2.64
CA ARG A 28 8.64 -1.37 -1.88
C ARG A 28 7.68 -0.73 -0.88
N ARG A 29 8.27 -0.20 0.18
CA ARG A 29 7.62 0.60 1.21
C ARG A 29 8.45 1.85 1.48
N ASP A 30 7.78 2.91 1.88
CA ASP A 30 8.37 4.21 2.17
C ASP A 30 7.93 4.65 3.56
N THR A 31 8.83 5.24 4.34
CA THR A 31 8.54 5.62 5.73
C THR A 31 9.25 6.92 6.12
N SER A 32 8.57 7.75 6.91
CA SER A 32 9.17 8.97 7.47
C SER A 32 10.11 8.70 8.65
N LEU A 33 10.22 7.45 9.11
CA LEU A 33 11.11 7.07 10.20
C LEU A 33 12.48 6.63 9.69
N LYS A 34 13.52 7.43 10.00
CA LYS A 34 14.93 7.10 9.73
C LYS A 34 15.40 5.80 10.41
N LEU A 35 14.73 5.35 11.49
CA LEU A 35 15.14 4.15 12.23
C LEU A 35 14.63 2.85 11.57
N ASN A 36 13.49 2.90 10.87
CA ASN A 36 12.92 1.73 10.18
C ASN A 36 13.71 1.33 8.92
N THR A 37 14.48 2.25 8.34
CA THR A 37 15.32 1.95 7.16
C THR A 37 16.56 1.13 7.49
N LEU A 38 16.96 1.06 8.77
CA LEU A 38 18.16 0.33 9.20
C LEU A 38 17.87 -1.13 9.61
N ILE A 39 16.61 -1.48 9.85
CA ILE A 39 16.17 -2.80 10.38
C ILE A 39 15.22 -3.54 9.40
N GLY A 40 14.87 -2.90 8.27
CA GLY A 40 14.04 -3.48 7.22
C GLY A 40 14.66 -4.78 6.68
N GLY A 41 14.02 -5.92 6.97
CA GLY A 41 14.50 -7.26 6.65
C GLY A 41 14.47 -8.24 7.82
N LYS A 42 14.44 -7.80 9.09
CA LYS A 42 14.31 -8.71 10.25
C LYS A 42 12.99 -8.60 11.03
N ILE A 43 12.31 -7.45 11.00
CA ILE A 43 11.10 -7.21 11.81
C ILE A 43 9.87 -6.90 10.94
N PHE A 44 10.06 -6.22 9.80
CA PHE A 44 8.98 -5.94 8.86
C PHE A 44 9.35 -6.40 7.44
N PRO A 45 8.48 -7.17 6.77
CA PRO A 45 8.66 -7.62 5.39
C PRO A 45 9.02 -6.50 4.41
N GLY A 46 9.92 -6.81 3.47
CA GLY A 46 10.23 -5.98 2.31
C GLY A 46 11.31 -4.90 2.50
N LYS A 47 11.52 -4.12 1.44
CA LYS A 47 12.48 -3.01 1.41
C LYS A 47 11.80 -1.70 1.81
N HIS A 48 12.37 -1.03 2.81
CA HIS A 48 11.86 0.23 3.34
C HIS A 48 12.81 1.37 2.98
N TYR A 49 12.28 2.40 2.34
CA TYR A 49 13.03 3.60 1.95
C TYR A 49 12.64 4.76 2.84
N PHE A 50 13.62 5.61 3.18
CA PHE A 50 13.32 6.83 3.93
C PHE A 50 12.69 7.81 2.96
N ALA A 51 11.53 8.36 3.32
CA ALA A 51 10.84 9.34 2.50
C ALA A 51 10.43 10.56 3.33
N LYS A 52 10.45 11.72 2.67
CA LYS A 52 9.89 12.96 3.20
C LYS A 52 8.47 13.09 2.67
N PHE A 53 7.51 13.05 3.57
CA PHE A 53 6.09 13.18 3.27
C PHE A 53 5.64 14.62 3.50
N ASN A 54 4.72 15.07 2.68
CA ASN A 54 3.93 16.28 2.88
C ASN A 54 2.46 15.90 2.70
N VAL A 55 1.70 15.98 3.79
CA VAL A 55 0.28 15.58 3.86
C VAL A 55 -0.52 16.78 4.34
N VAL A 56 -1.52 17.17 3.55
CA VAL A 56 -2.41 18.28 3.87
C VAL A 56 -3.85 17.81 3.72
N GLU A 57 -4.58 17.80 4.83
CA GLU A 57 -6.00 17.47 4.87
C GLU A 57 -6.78 18.69 5.36
N ARG A 58 -7.58 19.31 4.48
CA ARG A 58 -8.35 20.50 4.84
C ARG A 58 -9.56 20.68 3.94
N ASN A 59 -10.70 21.05 4.52
CA ASN A 59 -11.92 21.42 3.77
C ASN A 59 -12.33 20.38 2.70
N ASN A 60 -12.26 19.09 3.02
CA ASN A 60 -12.52 17.98 2.09
C ASN A 60 -11.54 17.87 0.90
N HIS A 61 -10.40 18.56 0.96
CA HIS A 61 -9.27 18.37 0.06
C HIS A 61 -8.17 17.61 0.78
N PHE A 62 -7.55 16.68 0.05
CA PHE A 62 -6.48 15.83 0.52
C PHE A 62 -5.34 15.94 -0.48
N HIS A 63 -4.18 16.37 0.00
CA HIS A 63 -2.93 16.37 -0.74
C HIS A 63 -1.96 15.46 -0.02
N LEU A 64 -1.33 14.56 -0.77
CA LEU A 64 -0.28 13.68 -0.28
C LEU A 64 0.81 13.62 -1.33
N ASP A 65 2.02 14.04 -0.96
CA ASP A 65 3.21 13.77 -1.75
C ASP A 65 4.34 13.21 -0.89
N PHE A 66 5.23 12.46 -1.52
CA PHE A 66 6.50 12.13 -0.91
C PHE A 66 7.63 12.00 -1.92
N LYS A 67 8.85 12.33 -1.47
CA LYS A 67 10.08 11.98 -2.17
C LYS A 67 10.95 11.06 -1.29
N SER A 68 11.27 9.92 -1.85
CA SER A 68 12.06 8.86 -1.23
C SER A 68 13.56 9.09 -1.43
N SER A 69 14.37 8.47 -0.59
CA SER A 69 15.84 8.56 -0.64
C SER A 69 16.44 8.00 -1.94
N ASP A 70 15.72 7.12 -2.64
CA ASP A 70 16.06 6.60 -3.95
C ASP A 70 15.55 7.48 -5.11
N ASN A 71 15.01 8.66 -4.79
CA ASN A 71 14.35 9.61 -5.70
C ASN A 71 13.00 9.17 -6.28
N THR A 72 12.39 8.09 -5.77
CA THR A 72 10.99 7.78 -6.11
C THR A 72 10.07 8.87 -5.57
N TYR A 73 9.13 9.32 -6.39
CA TYR A 73 8.17 10.37 -6.07
C TYR A 73 6.74 9.91 -6.36
N VAL A 74 5.83 10.25 -5.46
CA VAL A 74 4.38 10.05 -5.62
C VAL A 74 3.69 11.34 -5.17
N GLU A 75 2.64 11.72 -5.90
CA GLU A 75 1.78 12.85 -5.57
C GLU A 75 0.33 12.47 -5.87
N VAL A 76 -0.56 12.77 -4.93
CA VAL A 76 -1.99 12.49 -5.01
C VAL A 76 -2.72 13.72 -4.49
N ASP A 77 -3.56 14.29 -5.36
CA ASP A 77 -4.56 15.27 -5.00
C ASP A 77 -5.94 14.65 -5.11
N ALA A 78 -6.72 14.75 -4.04
CA ALA A 78 -8.07 14.24 -3.97
C ALA A 78 -9.02 15.23 -3.31
N ARG A 79 -10.31 15.09 -3.64
CA ARG A 79 -11.41 15.82 -3.01
C ARG A 79 -12.50 14.83 -2.63
N LEU A 80 -13.08 15.00 -1.44
CA LEU A 80 -14.21 14.17 -1.01
C LEU A 80 -15.40 14.36 -1.97
N THR A 81 -15.98 13.25 -2.39
CA THR A 81 -17.17 13.18 -3.25
C THR A 81 -18.10 12.09 -2.72
N GLY A 82 -19.40 12.26 -2.96
CA GLY A 82 -20.43 11.24 -2.64
C GLY A 82 -20.63 10.22 -3.76
N GLU A 83 -20.03 10.44 -4.93
CA GLU A 83 -20.24 9.63 -6.13
C GLU A 83 -18.91 9.25 -6.78
N LEU A 84 -18.84 8.05 -7.34
CA LEU A 84 -17.73 7.61 -8.17
C LEU A 84 -17.77 8.29 -9.55
N ASN A 85 -16.61 8.49 -10.16
CA ASN A 85 -16.52 8.99 -11.52
C ASN A 85 -17.22 8.06 -12.50
N LYS A 86 -17.90 8.61 -13.53
CA LYS A 86 -18.58 7.81 -14.57
C LYS A 86 -17.65 6.88 -15.35
N THR A 87 -16.35 7.17 -15.36
CA THR A 87 -15.29 6.38 -15.99
C THR A 87 -14.58 5.45 -14.99
N SER A 88 -15.10 5.33 -13.76
CA SER A 88 -14.60 4.39 -12.78
C SER A 88 -14.70 2.96 -13.29
N ILE A 89 -13.67 2.17 -13.02
CA ILE A 89 -13.70 0.71 -13.26
C ILE A 89 -14.60 -0.03 -12.26
N PHE A 90 -14.94 0.62 -11.15
CA PHE A 90 -15.88 0.13 -10.15
C PHE A 90 -17.22 0.84 -10.28
N GLU A 91 -18.30 0.07 -10.32
CA GLU A 91 -19.67 0.57 -10.41
C GLU A 91 -20.14 1.24 -9.11
N THR A 92 -19.72 0.69 -7.96
CA THR A 92 -20.15 1.13 -6.64
C THR A 92 -19.01 1.07 -5.63
N LEU A 93 -19.15 1.81 -4.53
CA LEU A 93 -18.20 1.76 -3.42
C LEU A 93 -18.10 0.35 -2.83
N ASP A 94 -19.22 -0.38 -2.73
CA ASP A 94 -19.24 -1.76 -2.24
C ASP A 94 -18.40 -2.69 -3.12
N LYS A 95 -18.45 -2.53 -4.45
CA LYS A 95 -17.63 -3.31 -5.39
C LYS A 95 -16.14 -2.98 -5.25
N ALA A 96 -15.81 -1.71 -5.04
CA ALA A 96 -14.43 -1.31 -4.76
C ALA A 96 -13.95 -1.92 -3.42
N SER A 97 -14.76 -1.82 -2.35
CA SER A 97 -14.44 -2.38 -1.02
C SER A 97 -14.19 -3.88 -1.11
N ALA A 98 -15.11 -4.64 -1.72
CA ALA A 98 -14.99 -6.08 -1.87
C ALA A 98 -13.73 -6.49 -2.68
N PHE A 99 -13.30 -5.67 -3.64
CA PHE A 99 -12.04 -5.88 -4.34
C PHE A 99 -10.82 -5.68 -3.42
N PHE A 100 -10.78 -4.58 -2.67
CA PHE A 100 -9.64 -4.29 -1.78
C PHE A 100 -9.55 -5.24 -0.58
N GLU A 101 -10.68 -5.77 -0.09
CA GLU A 101 -10.72 -6.77 1.00
C GLU A 101 -9.96 -8.06 0.65
N LYS A 102 -9.97 -8.46 -0.62
CA LYS A 102 -9.19 -9.62 -1.12
C LYS A 102 -7.69 -9.40 -0.98
N GLY A 103 -7.23 -8.15 -0.93
CA GLY A 103 -5.84 -7.76 -0.71
C GLY A 103 -5.34 -7.90 0.74
N SER A 104 -6.07 -8.58 1.61
CA SER A 104 -5.69 -8.81 3.02
C SER A 104 -4.40 -9.60 3.20
N THR A 105 -3.97 -10.38 2.20
CA THR A 105 -2.68 -11.09 2.21
C THR A 105 -1.70 -10.40 1.29
N GLY A 106 -0.58 -9.94 1.85
CA GLY A 106 0.48 -9.24 1.13
C GLY A 106 1.82 -9.95 1.16
N TYR A 107 2.55 -9.90 0.06
CA TYR A 107 3.87 -10.51 -0.09
C TYR A 107 4.92 -9.47 -0.49
N SER A 108 6.06 -9.48 0.17
CA SER A 108 7.21 -8.63 -0.16
C SER A 108 8.43 -9.48 -0.54
N PRO A 109 9.28 -9.01 -1.46
CA PRO A 109 10.47 -9.76 -1.85
C PRO A 109 11.49 -9.85 -0.71
N ASN A 110 12.03 -11.06 -0.49
CA ASN A 110 13.09 -11.34 0.48
C ASN A 110 14.15 -12.28 -0.15
N GLY A 111 15.14 -11.68 -0.82
CA GLY A 111 16.16 -12.44 -1.55
C GLY A 111 15.55 -13.28 -2.68
N LYS A 112 15.59 -14.60 -2.55
CA LYS A 112 14.98 -15.55 -3.49
C LYS A 112 13.58 -16.02 -3.08
N ASN A 113 13.08 -15.54 -1.93
CA ASN A 113 11.80 -15.93 -1.34
C ASN A 113 10.89 -14.69 -1.18
N PHE A 114 9.72 -14.89 -0.60
CA PHE A 114 8.78 -13.83 -0.22
C PHE A 114 8.47 -13.91 1.27
N ASP A 115 8.39 -12.73 1.91
CA ASP A 115 7.82 -12.59 3.24
C ASP A 115 6.33 -12.28 3.11
N GLY A 116 5.49 -13.13 3.70
CA GLY A 116 4.03 -12.96 3.71
C GLY A 116 3.54 -12.28 4.98
N LEU A 117 2.54 -11.40 4.84
CA LEU A 117 1.82 -10.78 5.94
C LEU A 117 0.33 -10.80 5.65
N LYS A 118 -0.47 -11.31 6.58
CA LYS A 118 -1.93 -11.32 6.50
C LYS A 118 -2.50 -10.32 7.50
N LEU A 119 -3.37 -9.44 7.02
CA LEU A 119 -4.16 -8.54 7.85
C LEU A 119 -5.43 -9.27 8.30
N GLU A 120 -5.65 -9.33 9.61
CA GLU A 120 -6.91 -9.81 10.18
C GLU A 120 -7.58 -8.64 10.90
N THR A 121 -8.75 -8.24 10.40
CA THR A 121 -9.58 -7.21 11.02
C THR A 121 -10.56 -7.85 11.98
N TYR A 122 -10.88 -7.14 13.08
CA TYR A 122 -11.91 -7.58 14.02
C TYR A 122 -13.28 -7.62 13.31
N LYS A 123 -14.13 -8.59 13.68
CA LYS A 123 -15.51 -8.70 13.20
C LYS A 123 -16.43 -7.71 13.92
#